data_AF-A0A924P9U8-F1
#
_entry.id   AF-A0A924P9U8-F1
#
_cell.length_a   1.000
_cell.length_b   1.000
_cell.length_c   1.000
_cell.angle_alpha   90.00
_cell.angle_beta   90.00
_cell.angle_gamma   90.00
#
_symmetry.space_group_name_H-M   'P 1'
#
loop_
_entity.id
_entity.type
_entity.pdbx_description
1 polymer ?
#
loop_
_entity_poly.entity_id
_entity_poly.type
_entity_poly.pdbx_seq_one_letter_code
_entity_poly.pdbx_strand_id
1 'polypeptide(L)'
;MGNLKARARPPGQLENLQKLQKQIYRSLQKQTDHLLGSASLELKAYERTYHSELKAELPTARRTTKAKLLDAIQNHEVTFLGDFHTYPQSQRTALRLLRELIGSPARSSRPSRRSVKKITWKIGLEMIPTKHQNALDDFQAGRIDLRRFHERIHYQEEWGFPWQNYAPLFEWARENDIPLIALNRPKDLFTGSATLRRAGRR
;
A
#
# COMPACT_ATOMS: atom_id res chain seq x y z
N MET A 1 30.41 36.44 -1.81
CA MET A 1 29.20 37.13 -1.28
C MET A 1 28.00 36.64 -2.07
N GLY A 2 26.97 36.10 -1.40
CA GLY A 2 25.75 35.60 -2.05
C GLY A 2 24.95 34.67 -1.14
N ASN A 3 24.54 35.18 0.02
CA ASN A 3 23.80 34.42 1.03
C ASN A 3 22.33 34.31 0.59
N LEU A 4 21.93 33.17 0.02
CA LEU A 4 20.53 32.84 -0.29
C LEU A 4 19.77 32.57 1.02
N LYS A 5 19.36 33.65 1.70
CA LYS A 5 18.39 33.56 2.79
C LYS A 5 17.07 33.02 2.21
N ALA A 6 16.67 31.83 2.64
CA ALA A 6 15.32 31.34 2.45
C ALA A 6 14.34 32.40 2.99
N ARG A 7 13.59 33.06 2.09
CA ARG A 7 12.54 34.00 2.49
C ARG A 7 11.50 33.21 3.29
N ALA A 8 11.33 33.55 4.56
CA ALA A 8 10.22 33.05 5.36
C ALA A 8 8.90 33.39 4.64
N ARG A 9 8.04 32.39 4.45
CA ARG A 9 6.72 32.62 3.84
C ARG A 9 5.90 33.54 4.77
N PRO A 10 5.23 34.56 4.24
CA PRO A 10 4.45 35.47 5.07
C PRO A 10 3.32 34.72 5.82
N PRO A 11 3.03 35.13 7.07
CA PRO A 11 1.98 34.53 7.88
C PRO A 11 0.63 34.59 7.12
N GLY A 12 -0.13 33.49 7.14
CA GLY A 12 -1.42 33.36 6.45
C GLY A 12 -1.40 32.67 5.08
N GLN A 13 -0.25 32.58 4.40
CA GLN A 13 -0.17 31.85 3.12
C GLN A 13 -0.44 30.34 3.26
N LEU A 14 0.06 29.72 4.34
CA LEU A 14 -0.15 28.30 4.59
C LEU A 14 -1.63 27.99 4.89
N GLU A 15 -2.29 28.85 5.67
CA GLU A 15 -3.71 28.69 5.99
C GLU A 15 -4.58 28.87 4.75
N ASN A 16 -4.27 29.85 3.90
CA ASN A 16 -4.97 30.07 2.64
C ASN A 16 -4.79 28.87 1.67
N LEU A 17 -3.58 28.33 1.58
CA LEU A 17 -3.31 27.10 0.81
C LEU A 17 -4.09 25.90 1.36
N GLN A 18 -4.14 25.73 2.69
CA GLN A 18 -4.92 24.66 3.32
C GLN A 18 -6.43 24.84 3.08
N LYS A 19 -6.95 26.07 3.15
CA LYS A 19 -8.35 26.36 2.83
C LYS A 19 -8.67 26.02 1.38
N LEU A 20 -7.82 26.47 0.45
CA LEU A 20 -7.96 26.17 -0.98
C LEU A 20 -7.92 24.66 -1.25
N GLN A 21 -6.96 23.95 -0.66
CA GLN A 21 -6.85 22.50 -0.77
C GLN A 21 -8.14 21.80 -0.28
N LYS A 22 -8.69 22.22 0.86
CA LYS A 22 -9.95 21.69 1.39
C LYS A 22 -11.14 21.99 0.49
N GLN A 23 -11.19 23.16 -0.13
CA GLN A 23 -12.24 23.52 -1.09
C GLN A 23 -12.17 22.65 -2.34
N ILE A 24 -10.98 22.49 -2.93
CA ILE A 24 -10.76 21.62 -4.09
C ILE A 24 -11.17 20.19 -3.76
N TYR A 25 -10.72 19.66 -2.61
CA TYR A 25 -11.08 18.32 -2.14
C TYR A 25 -12.60 18.13 -2.05
N ARG A 26 -13.31 19.06 -1.38
CA ARG A 26 -14.77 18.98 -1.25
C ARG A 26 -15.48 19.07 -2.60
N SER A 27 -14.96 19.86 -3.53
CA SER A 27 -15.54 19.97 -4.89
C SER A 27 -15.36 18.66 -5.65
N LEU A 28 -14.17 18.06 -5.61
CA LEU A 28 -13.90 16.78 -6.25
C LEU A 28 -14.75 15.67 -5.64
N GLN A 29 -14.89 15.64 -4.31
CA GLN A 29 -15.73 14.67 -3.61
C GLN A 29 -17.18 14.74 -4.10
N LYS A 30 -17.77 15.93 -4.17
CA LYS A 30 -19.15 16.11 -4.69
C LYS A 30 -19.31 15.64 -6.13
N GLN A 31 -18.31 15.89 -6.98
CA GLN A 31 -18.34 15.42 -8.37
C GLN A 31 -18.27 13.90 -8.44
N THR A 32 -17.39 13.28 -7.65
CA THR A 32 -17.27 11.83 -7.55
C THR A 32 -18.58 11.19 -7.05
N ASP A 33 -19.18 11.75 -6.00
CA ASP A 33 -20.46 11.26 -5.45
C ASP A 33 -21.59 11.35 -6.49
N HIS A 34 -21.60 12.42 -7.29
CA HIS A 34 -22.57 12.58 -8.37
C HIS A 34 -22.40 11.53 -9.48
N LEU A 35 -21.15 11.18 -9.82
CA LEU A 35 -20.84 10.20 -10.85
C LEU A 35 -21.06 8.74 -10.40
N LEU A 36 -20.77 8.42 -9.14
CA LEU A 36 -20.88 7.06 -8.60
C LEU A 36 -22.32 6.67 -8.22
N GLY A 37 -23.23 7.64 -8.10
CA GLY A 37 -24.61 7.40 -7.69
C GLY A 37 -24.72 6.98 -6.22
N SER A 38 -25.84 6.32 -5.85
CA SER A 38 -26.05 5.91 -4.47
C SER A 38 -25.24 4.66 -4.12
N ALA A 39 -24.30 4.78 -3.18
CA ALA A 39 -23.57 3.64 -2.62
C ALA A 39 -24.53 2.54 -2.08
N SER A 40 -24.10 1.27 -2.19
CA SER A 40 -24.85 0.11 -1.69
C SER A 40 -25.07 0.21 -0.17
N LEU A 41 -26.03 -0.57 0.34
CA LEU A 41 -26.27 -0.61 1.79
C LEU A 41 -25.05 -1.14 2.55
N GLU A 42 -24.32 -2.12 1.99
CA GLU A 42 -23.10 -2.62 2.64
C GLU A 42 -22.00 -1.55 2.66
N LEU A 43 -21.79 -0.83 1.54
CA LEU A 43 -20.80 0.24 1.47
C LEU A 43 -21.11 1.37 2.45
N LYS A 44 -22.38 1.75 2.56
CA LYS A 44 -22.83 2.76 3.55
C LYS A 44 -22.62 2.29 4.98
N ALA A 45 -22.87 1.01 5.27
CA ALA A 45 -22.64 0.44 6.60
C ALA A 45 -21.14 0.45 6.93
N TYR A 46 -20.30 -0.01 5.99
CA TYR A 46 -18.84 0.03 6.13
C TYR A 46 -18.31 1.45 6.37
N GLU A 47 -18.75 2.41 5.56
CA GLU A 47 -18.34 3.83 5.68
C GLU A 47 -18.70 4.41 7.06
N ARG A 48 -19.91 4.10 7.57
CA ARG A 48 -20.33 4.52 8.91
C ARG A 48 -19.43 3.94 10.00
N THR A 49 -19.14 2.63 9.93
CA THR A 49 -18.25 1.96 10.88
C THR A 49 -16.86 2.60 10.86
N TYR A 50 -16.26 2.73 9.66
CA TYR A 50 -14.95 3.35 9.47
C TYR A 50 -14.88 4.77 10.07
N HIS A 51 -15.87 5.62 9.80
CA HIS A 51 -15.89 6.97 10.35
C HIS A 51 -16.09 7.00 11.87
N SER A 52 -16.88 6.07 12.41
CA SER A 52 -17.10 5.98 13.86
C SER A 52 -15.83 5.59 14.61
N GLU A 53 -15.11 4.59 14.11
CA GLU A 53 -13.84 4.13 14.68
C GLU A 53 -12.77 5.22 14.57
N LEU A 54 -12.63 5.84 13.38
CA LEU A 54 -11.68 6.92 13.20
C LEU A 54 -11.96 8.10 14.14
N LYS A 55 -13.23 8.47 14.35
CA LYS A 55 -13.59 9.55 15.27
C LYS A 55 -13.27 9.20 16.74
N ALA A 56 -13.37 7.93 17.12
CA ALA A 56 -13.03 7.46 18.46
C ALA A 56 -11.50 7.42 18.68
N GLU A 57 -10.72 7.05 17.66
CA GLU A 57 -9.26 6.88 17.75
C GLU A 57 -8.46 8.17 17.49
N LEU A 58 -8.96 9.10 16.67
CA LEU A 58 -8.23 10.34 16.36
C LEU A 58 -7.87 11.18 17.61
N PRO A 59 -8.71 11.31 18.65
CA PRO A 59 -8.35 12.02 19.87
C PRO A 59 -7.20 11.39 20.65
N THR A 60 -7.00 10.06 20.55
CA THR A 60 -5.91 9.34 21.22
C THR A 60 -4.65 9.27 20.37
N ALA A 61 -4.73 9.61 19.08
CA ALA A 61 -3.61 9.59 18.16
C ALA A 61 -2.47 10.52 18.62
N ARG A 62 -1.28 9.95 18.78
CA ARG A 62 -0.07 10.68 19.15
C ARG A 62 0.88 10.79 17.97
N ARG A 63 1.56 11.94 17.86
CA ARG A 63 2.68 12.08 16.91
C ARG A 63 3.75 11.04 17.26
N THR A 64 4.23 10.34 16.24
CA THR A 64 5.32 9.37 16.35
C THR A 64 6.49 9.78 15.46
N THR A 65 7.63 9.11 15.63
CA THR A 65 8.80 9.28 14.76
C THR A 65 8.95 8.08 13.85
N LYS A 66 9.66 8.25 12.74
CA LYS A 66 9.98 7.14 11.84
C LYS A 66 10.70 6.00 12.58
N ALA A 67 11.64 6.33 13.48
CA ALA A 67 12.36 5.33 14.28
C ALA A 67 11.40 4.47 15.13
N LYS A 68 10.41 5.09 15.79
CA LYS A 68 9.39 4.36 16.56
C LYS A 68 8.49 3.51 15.67
N LEU A 69 8.15 3.99 14.47
CA LEU A 69 7.39 3.20 13.49
C LEU A 69 8.17 1.94 13.07
N LEU A 70 9.46 2.10 12.74
CA LEU A 70 10.31 0.98 12.34
C LEU A 70 10.49 -0.04 13.46
N ASP A 71 10.69 0.43 14.70
CA ASP A 71 10.76 -0.42 15.89
C ASP A 71 9.44 -1.19 16.11
N ALA A 72 8.29 -0.51 15.95
CA ALA A 72 6.99 -1.17 16.03
C ALA A 72 6.87 -2.29 14.99
N ILE A 73 7.27 -2.04 13.73
CA ILE A 73 7.20 -3.05 12.67
C ILE A 73 8.10 -4.26 12.99
N GLN A 74 9.30 -4.05 13.53
CA GLN A 74 10.22 -5.14 13.90
C GLN A 74 9.71 -5.99 15.08
N ASN A 75 8.85 -5.42 15.92
CA ASN A 75 8.31 -6.08 17.11
C ASN A 75 6.94 -6.76 16.86
N HIS A 76 6.41 -6.72 15.63
CA HIS A 76 5.19 -7.42 15.24
C HIS A 76 5.47 -8.53 14.23
N GLU A 77 4.73 -9.64 14.32
CA GLU A 77 4.87 -10.77 13.40
C GLU A 77 4.24 -10.49 12.03
N VAL A 78 3.17 -9.70 12.01
CA VAL A 78 2.43 -9.30 10.81
C VAL A 78 2.17 -7.81 10.87
N THR A 79 2.52 -7.11 9.79
CA THR A 79 2.24 -5.69 9.59
C THR A 79 1.49 -5.52 8.28
N PHE A 80 0.34 -4.86 8.33
CA PHE A 80 -0.41 -4.45 7.14
C PHE A 80 0.06 -3.07 6.68
N LEU A 81 0.38 -2.94 5.40
CA LEU A 81 0.74 -1.67 4.78
C LEU A 81 -0.26 -1.37 3.67
N GLY A 82 -1.18 -0.45 3.93
CA GLY A 82 -2.10 0.05 2.92
C GLY A 82 -1.43 1.05 2.00
N ASP A 83 -1.76 1.00 0.71
CA ASP A 83 -1.32 1.96 -0.28
C ASP A 83 -2.51 2.63 -0.99
N PHE A 84 -2.22 3.68 -1.75
CA PHE A 84 -3.16 4.27 -2.68
C PHE A 84 -2.67 3.98 -4.09
N HIS A 85 -3.32 3.03 -4.78
CA HIS A 85 -2.80 2.40 -5.99
C HIS A 85 -2.50 3.36 -7.15
N THR A 86 -3.19 4.50 -7.19
CA THR A 86 -3.01 5.54 -8.20
C THR A 86 -1.94 6.58 -7.85
N TYR A 87 -1.34 6.50 -6.66
CA TYR A 87 -0.37 7.47 -6.16
C TYR A 87 1.02 6.86 -5.96
N PRO A 88 1.96 6.99 -6.93
CA PRO A 88 3.26 6.31 -6.95
C PRO A 88 4.13 6.50 -5.69
N GLN A 89 3.92 7.58 -4.96
CA GLN A 89 4.66 7.92 -3.74
C GLN A 89 4.26 7.01 -2.58
N SER A 90 3.04 6.46 -2.61
CA SER A 90 2.57 5.49 -1.62
C SER A 90 3.38 4.19 -1.69
N GLN A 91 3.50 3.57 -2.87
CA GLN A 91 4.27 2.35 -3.09
C GLN A 91 5.77 2.58 -2.86
N ARG A 92 6.30 3.73 -3.32
CA ARG A 92 7.69 4.10 -3.05
C ARG A 92 7.98 4.27 -1.55
N THR A 93 7.01 4.74 -0.77
CA THR A 93 7.18 4.85 0.69
C THR A 93 7.24 3.48 1.33
N ALA A 94 6.39 2.53 0.91
CA ALA A 94 6.45 1.15 1.34
C ALA A 94 7.83 0.53 1.09
N LEU A 95 8.34 0.65 -0.14
CA LEU A 95 9.66 0.13 -0.50
C LEU A 95 10.80 0.78 0.30
N ARG A 96 10.72 2.09 0.58
CA ARG A 96 11.71 2.78 1.43
C ARG A 96 11.73 2.23 2.86
N LEU A 97 10.56 1.99 3.45
CA LEU A 97 10.46 1.39 4.79
C LEU A 97 11.06 -0.01 4.79
N LEU A 98 10.71 -0.85 3.81
CA LEU A 98 11.26 -2.21 3.68
C LEU A 98 12.79 -2.20 3.55
N ARG A 99 13.34 -1.31 2.71
CA ARG A 99 14.80 -1.15 2.56
C ARG A 99 15.49 -0.72 3.85
N GLU A 100 14.83 0.08 4.67
CA GLU A 100 15.37 0.54 5.96
C GLU A 100 15.26 -0.54 7.05
N LEU A 101 14.18 -1.33 7.05
CA LEU A 101 13.94 -2.41 8.00
C LEU A 101 14.84 -3.63 7.77
N ILE A 102 14.94 -4.06 6.51
CA ILE A 102 15.62 -5.29 6.10
C ILE A 102 17.11 -5.01 5.83
N GLY A 103 17.45 -3.76 5.48
CA GLY A 103 18.77 -3.40 5.00
C GLY A 103 19.04 -3.97 3.59
N SER A 104 20.27 -3.80 3.10
CA SER A 104 20.75 -4.55 1.94
C SER A 104 21.63 -5.70 2.45
N PRO A 105 21.14 -6.95 2.51
CA PRO A 105 21.95 -8.11 2.91
C PRO A 105 23.29 -8.18 2.16
N ALA A 106 23.32 -7.78 0.88
CA ALA A 106 24.54 -7.76 0.05
C ALA A 106 25.60 -6.71 0.42
N ARG A 107 25.33 -5.75 1.33
CA ARG A 107 26.27 -4.67 1.69
C ARG A 107 26.62 -4.59 3.18
N SER A 108 26.17 -5.55 3.98
CA SER A 108 26.45 -5.57 5.42
C SER A 108 27.72 -6.34 5.77
N SER A 109 28.87 -5.88 5.28
CA SER A 109 30.20 -6.26 5.81
C SER A 109 30.65 -5.40 7.00
N ARG A 110 29.74 -4.59 7.58
CA ARG A 110 29.98 -3.89 8.84
C ARG A 110 29.24 -4.60 9.98
N PRO A 111 29.96 -5.12 11.01
CA PRO A 111 29.32 -5.64 12.19
C PRO A 111 28.68 -4.49 12.96
N SER A 112 27.37 -4.33 12.83
CA SER A 112 26.60 -3.51 13.75
C SER A 112 26.55 -4.24 15.09
N ARG A 113 27.05 -3.58 16.15
CA ARG A 113 27.10 -4.05 17.55
C ARG A 113 25.72 -4.25 18.22
N ARG A 114 24.68 -4.50 17.44
CA ARG A 114 23.35 -4.85 17.93
C ARG A 114 23.10 -6.26 17.47
N SER A 115 22.88 -7.19 18.39
CA SER A 115 22.43 -8.55 18.10
C SER A 115 21.08 -8.46 17.38
N VAL A 116 21.09 -8.25 16.06
CA VAL A 116 19.88 -8.18 15.26
C VAL A 116 19.36 -9.60 15.17
N LYS A 117 18.24 -9.87 15.86
CA LYS A 117 17.45 -11.08 15.68
C LYS A 117 17.34 -11.33 14.17
N LYS A 118 17.80 -12.49 13.69
CA LYS A 118 17.70 -12.85 12.27
C LYS A 118 16.22 -13.04 11.94
N ILE A 119 15.56 -11.96 11.53
CA ILE A 119 14.15 -11.98 11.12
C ILE A 119 14.10 -12.45 9.67
N THR A 120 13.35 -13.51 9.41
CA THR A 120 13.02 -13.93 8.05
C THR A 120 11.81 -13.14 7.59
N TRP A 121 12.04 -12.15 6.73
CA TRP A 121 10.97 -11.33 6.17
C TRP A 121 10.29 -12.05 5.00
N LYS A 122 8.97 -11.88 4.87
CA LYS A 122 8.18 -12.26 3.70
C LYS A 122 7.23 -11.12 3.36
N ILE A 123 6.90 -10.94 2.09
CA ILE A 123 6.02 -9.86 1.63
C ILE A 123 4.79 -10.47 0.97
N GLY A 124 3.63 -10.20 1.55
CA GLY A 124 2.34 -10.54 0.96
C GLY A 124 1.88 -9.47 -0.02
N LEU A 125 1.33 -9.90 -1.15
CA LEU A 125 0.99 -9.06 -2.30
C LEU A 125 -0.50 -9.17 -2.64
N GLU A 126 -1.26 -8.11 -2.33
CA GLU A 126 -2.69 -8.01 -2.68
C GLU A 126 -2.93 -7.92 -4.20
N MET A 127 -1.98 -7.37 -4.96
CA MET A 127 -2.14 -7.24 -6.40
C MET A 127 -1.97 -8.55 -7.17
N ILE A 128 -1.59 -9.64 -6.49
CA ILE A 128 -1.33 -10.93 -7.11
C ILE A 128 -2.33 -11.97 -6.60
N PRO A 129 -3.23 -12.48 -7.47
CA PRO A 129 -4.07 -13.63 -7.16
C PRO A 129 -3.26 -14.89 -6.84
N THR A 130 -3.72 -15.69 -5.88
CA THR A 130 -3.04 -16.93 -5.44
C THR A 130 -2.82 -17.94 -6.56
N LYS A 131 -3.69 -17.98 -7.58
CA LYS A 131 -3.51 -18.81 -8.80
C LYS A 131 -2.21 -18.52 -9.55
N HIS A 132 -1.61 -17.34 -9.34
CA HIS A 132 -0.38 -16.92 -9.99
C HIS A 132 0.89 -17.14 -9.13
N GLN A 133 0.81 -17.84 -7.99
CA GLN A 133 1.98 -18.10 -7.15
C GLN A 133 3.12 -18.80 -7.93
N ASN A 134 2.81 -19.78 -8.79
CA ASN A 134 3.82 -20.45 -9.59
C ASN A 134 4.60 -19.51 -10.52
N ALA A 135 3.92 -18.51 -11.12
CA ALA A 135 4.59 -17.51 -11.96
C ALA A 135 5.46 -16.56 -11.11
N LEU A 136 5.00 -16.22 -9.90
CA LEU A 136 5.77 -15.42 -8.94
C LEU A 136 7.02 -16.18 -8.46
N ASP A 137 6.92 -17.48 -8.24
CA ASP A 137 8.03 -18.35 -7.86
C ASP A 137 9.05 -18.50 -9.00
N ASP A 138 8.58 -18.64 -10.25
CA ASP A 138 9.44 -18.63 -11.45
C ASP A 138 10.21 -17.33 -11.58
N PHE A 139 9.56 -16.19 -11.32
CA PHE A 139 10.20 -14.88 -11.34
C PHE A 139 11.25 -14.75 -10.24
N GLN A 140 10.91 -15.12 -9.01
CA GLN A 140 11.83 -15.08 -7.87
C GLN A 140 13.03 -16.01 -8.06
N ALA A 141 12.84 -17.18 -8.67
CA ALA A 141 13.92 -18.10 -9.02
C ALA A 141 14.75 -17.66 -10.24
N GLY A 142 14.43 -16.53 -10.87
CA GLY A 142 15.13 -16.02 -12.06
C GLY A 142 14.86 -16.82 -13.35
N ARG A 143 13.88 -17.73 -13.34
CA ARG A 143 13.50 -18.52 -14.53
C ARG A 143 12.78 -17.68 -15.59
N ILE A 144 12.12 -16.59 -15.15
CA ILE A 144 11.51 -15.58 -16.02
C ILE A 144 11.91 -14.18 -15.57
N ASP A 145 11.98 -13.25 -16.52
CA ASP A 145 12.20 -11.84 -16.23
C ASP A 145 10.90 -11.14 -15.78
N LEU A 146 11.04 -9.88 -15.35
CA LEU A 146 9.91 -9.08 -14.85
C LEU A 146 8.83 -8.85 -15.91
N ARG A 147 9.22 -8.73 -17.19
CA ARG A 147 8.30 -8.53 -18.30
C ARG A 147 7.44 -9.77 -18.52
N ARG A 148 8.07 -10.94 -18.62
CA ARG A 148 7.38 -12.23 -18.76
C ARG A 148 6.51 -12.53 -17.54
N PHE A 149 6.95 -12.16 -16.34
CA PHE A 149 6.14 -12.25 -15.14
C PHE A 149 4.85 -11.42 -15.26
N HIS A 150 4.98 -10.13 -15.60
CA HIS A 150 3.83 -9.22 -15.80
C HIS A 150 2.83 -9.77 -16.83
N GLU A 151 3.32 -10.33 -17.95
CA GLU A 151 2.48 -10.96 -18.98
C GLU A 151 1.77 -12.22 -18.45
N ARG A 152 2.49 -13.12 -17.75
CA ARG A 152 1.94 -14.40 -17.24
C ARG A 152 0.84 -14.25 -16.18
N ILE A 153 0.87 -13.15 -15.43
CA ILE A 153 -0.14 -12.90 -14.39
C ILE A 153 -1.33 -12.09 -14.90
N HIS A 154 -1.39 -11.76 -16.18
CA HIS A 154 -2.44 -10.91 -16.76
C HIS A 154 -2.66 -9.64 -15.90
N TYR A 155 -1.55 -8.96 -15.58
CA TYR A 155 -1.54 -7.93 -14.53
C TYR A 155 -2.52 -6.78 -14.81
N GLN A 156 -2.69 -6.41 -16.08
CA GLN A 156 -3.60 -5.34 -16.47
C GLN A 156 -5.06 -5.73 -16.20
N GLU A 157 -5.42 -6.98 -16.44
CA GLU A 157 -6.75 -7.54 -16.20
C GLU A 157 -7.00 -7.81 -14.72
N GLU A 158 -5.99 -8.30 -13.99
CA GLU A 158 -6.09 -8.67 -12.58
C GLU A 158 -6.03 -7.45 -11.65
N TRP A 159 -5.15 -6.49 -11.91
CA TRP A 159 -4.96 -5.30 -11.04
C TRP A 159 -5.26 -3.98 -11.73
N GLY A 160 -4.72 -3.76 -12.94
CA GLY A 160 -5.04 -2.60 -13.79
C GLY A 160 -4.44 -1.25 -13.37
N PHE A 161 -3.63 -1.21 -12.30
CA PHE A 161 -2.91 0.00 -11.87
C PHE A 161 -1.51 0.09 -12.46
N PRO A 162 -0.90 1.27 -12.63
CA PRO A 162 0.38 1.43 -13.32
C PRO A 162 1.48 0.50 -12.78
N TRP A 163 1.95 -0.44 -13.61
CA TRP A 163 2.93 -1.45 -13.22
C TRP A 163 4.24 -0.85 -12.71
N GLN A 164 4.64 0.30 -13.25
CA GLN A 164 5.87 1.01 -12.89
C GLN A 164 5.91 1.42 -11.42
N ASN A 165 4.75 1.51 -10.75
CA ASN A 165 4.68 1.82 -9.32
C ASN A 165 5.06 0.62 -8.44
N TYR A 166 4.83 -0.60 -8.92
CA TYR A 166 5.05 -1.84 -8.17
C TYR A 166 6.30 -2.59 -8.61
N ALA A 167 6.67 -2.53 -9.90
CA ALA A 167 7.86 -3.17 -10.47
C ALA A 167 9.13 -3.05 -9.59
N PRO A 168 9.48 -1.87 -9.03
CA PRO A 168 10.66 -1.74 -8.18
C PRO A 168 10.63 -2.60 -6.90
N LEU A 169 9.44 -2.91 -6.37
CA LEU A 169 9.29 -3.81 -5.22
C LEU A 169 9.64 -5.25 -5.60
N PHE A 170 9.16 -5.72 -6.75
CA PHE A 170 9.41 -7.07 -7.24
C PHE A 170 10.90 -7.31 -7.54
N GLU A 171 11.52 -6.37 -8.25
CA GLU A 171 12.96 -6.42 -8.53
C GLU A 171 13.78 -6.42 -7.24
N TRP A 172 13.48 -5.49 -6.33
CA TRP A 172 14.18 -5.38 -5.07
C TRP A 172 14.03 -6.64 -4.20
N ALA A 173 12.82 -7.21 -4.11
CA ALA A 173 12.59 -8.42 -3.34
C ALA A 173 13.37 -9.60 -3.90
N ARG A 174 13.39 -9.78 -5.23
CA ARG A 174 14.19 -10.82 -5.89
C ARG A 174 15.68 -10.62 -5.65
N GLU A 175 16.19 -9.40 -5.80
CA GLU A 175 17.61 -9.08 -5.57
C GLU A 175 18.09 -9.30 -4.13
N ASN A 176 17.17 -9.33 -3.17
CA ASN A 176 17.48 -9.46 -1.74
C ASN A 176 16.95 -10.76 -1.14
N ASP A 177 16.56 -11.72 -2.00
CA ASP A 177 16.02 -13.04 -1.61
C ASP A 177 14.87 -12.94 -0.59
N ILE A 178 13.97 -11.96 -0.79
CA ILE A 178 12.80 -11.76 0.07
C ILE A 178 11.59 -12.47 -0.55
N PRO A 179 11.06 -13.54 0.09
CA PRO A 179 9.93 -14.28 -0.44
C PRO A 179 8.69 -13.41 -0.64
N LEU A 180 8.21 -13.38 -1.87
CA LEU A 180 6.93 -12.79 -2.26
C LEU A 180 5.81 -13.84 -2.23
N ILE A 181 4.67 -13.50 -1.63
CA ILE A 181 3.51 -14.36 -1.46
C ILE A 181 2.28 -13.69 -2.09
N ALA A 182 1.61 -14.37 -3.01
CA ALA A 182 0.35 -13.94 -3.57
C ALA A 182 -0.77 -14.08 -2.53
N LEU A 183 -1.55 -13.01 -2.30
CA LEU A 183 -2.58 -13.01 -1.26
C LEU A 183 -4.01 -12.98 -1.79
N ASN A 184 -4.22 -12.52 -3.03
CA ASN A 184 -5.58 -12.20 -3.47
C ASN A 184 -6.34 -13.44 -3.95
N ARG A 185 -7.67 -13.38 -3.85
CA ARG A 185 -8.52 -14.42 -4.40
C ARG A 185 -8.68 -14.21 -5.91
N PRO A 186 -8.68 -15.28 -6.72
CA PRO A 186 -9.03 -15.19 -8.13
C PRO A 186 -10.40 -14.51 -8.34
N LYS A 187 -10.51 -13.61 -9.32
CA LYS A 187 -11.75 -12.85 -9.57
C LYS A 187 -12.94 -13.74 -9.93
N ASP A 188 -12.68 -14.90 -10.52
CA ASP A 188 -13.66 -15.94 -10.85
C ASP A 188 -14.36 -16.53 -9.62
N LEU A 189 -13.80 -16.35 -8.41
CA LEU A 189 -14.44 -16.73 -7.16
C LEU A 189 -15.39 -15.67 -6.59
N PHE A 190 -15.60 -14.53 -7.27
CA PHE A 190 -16.62 -13.53 -6.89
C PHE A 190 -18.06 -13.96 -7.25
N THR A 191 -18.34 -15.26 -7.33
CA THR A 191 -19.69 -15.81 -7.56
C THR A 191 -20.62 -15.73 -6.34
N GLY A 192 -20.32 -14.88 -5.33
CA GLY A 192 -20.92 -14.98 -4.00
C GLY A 192 -21.43 -13.70 -3.32
N SER A 193 -21.34 -12.49 -3.90
CA SER A 193 -22.04 -11.31 -3.32
C SER A 193 -23.45 -11.10 -3.90
N ALA A 194 -23.85 -11.89 -4.91
CA ALA A 194 -25.18 -11.86 -5.51
C ALA A 194 -26.18 -12.87 -4.91
N THR A 195 -25.82 -13.59 -3.83
CA THR A 195 -26.67 -14.62 -3.20
C THR A 195 -27.42 -14.09 -1.97
N LEU A 196 -27.89 -12.84 -2.04
CA LEU A 196 -29.04 -12.34 -1.26
C LEU A 196 -30.32 -12.22 -2.13
N ARG A 197 -30.39 -12.93 -3.26
CA ARG A 197 -31.71 -13.39 -3.75
C ARG A 197 -32.18 -14.52 -2.84
N ARG A 198 -32.73 -14.12 -1.69
CA ARG A 198 -33.54 -15.01 -0.86
C ARG A 198 -34.72 -15.48 -1.70
N ALA A 199 -34.59 -16.70 -2.19
CA ALA A 199 -35.72 -17.55 -2.51
C ALA A 199 -36.63 -17.65 -1.27
N GLY A 200 -37.93 -17.50 -1.49
CA GLY A 200 -38.97 -18.10 -0.64
C GLY A 200 -39.62 -17.18 0.40
N ARG A 201 -40.79 -16.64 0.03
CA ARG A 201 -42.13 -16.89 0.62
C ARG A 201 -43.11 -16.23 -0.36
N ARG A 202 -43.76 -16.99 -1.25
CA ARG A 202 -45.09 -17.60 -1.05
C ARG A 202 -46.05 -16.67 -0.31
#